data_AF-A0AAD1BIX5-F1
#
_entry.id   AF-A0AAD1BIX5-F1
#
_cell.length_a   1.000
_cell.length_b   1.000
_cell.length_c   1.000
_cell.angle_alpha   90.00
_cell.angle_beta   90.00
_cell.angle_gamma   90.00
#
_symmetry.space_group_name_H-M   'P 1'
#
loop_
_entity.id
_entity.type
_entity.pdbx_description
1 polymer ?
#
loop_
_entity_poly.entity_id
_entity_poly.type
_entity_poly.pdbx_seq_one_letter_code
_entity_poly.pdbx_strand_id
1 'polypeptide(L)'
;MSFTFRQFHIEQDKCAMKVGTDGVLLGSWAKGGKRILDIGTGTGLIALMMAQRFPDANIDAIEIDENAVIQATENVLYSPFAKQIVVKHCSLQTYSETKEKYDSIVCNPPYFVDSLKSNDNNRTVARHTDALPFNDLIKCAYQLLTPDGHFSLVLPVESYRILEPKAILNGFSVIKKVLVKTTPSKQPKRILVELGKAPDEYFSTIEYLQDSKGNKSEWYKEITKEFYLK
;
A
#
# COMPACT_ATOMS: atom_id res chain seq x y z
N MET A 1 0.64 -19.57 -8.81
CA MET A 1 0.92 -20.10 -7.46
C MET A 1 0.27 -19.14 -6.50
N SER A 2 -0.78 -19.59 -5.83
CA SER A 2 -1.59 -18.78 -4.94
C SER A 2 -0.99 -18.70 -3.54
N PHE A 3 -1.51 -17.81 -2.70
CA PHE A 3 -1.01 -17.58 -1.35
C PHE A 3 -2.13 -17.64 -0.31
N THR A 4 -1.96 -18.43 0.75
CA THR A 4 -2.99 -18.61 1.80
C THR A 4 -2.59 -17.92 3.09
N PHE A 5 -3.43 -17.00 3.54
CA PHE A 5 -3.43 -16.48 4.90
C PHE A 5 -4.40 -17.27 5.77
N ARG A 6 -4.41 -17.01 7.08
CA ARG A 6 -5.30 -17.71 8.04
C ARG A 6 -6.78 -17.64 7.67
N GLN A 7 -7.25 -16.51 7.15
CA GLN A 7 -8.68 -16.28 6.94
C GLN A 7 -9.07 -16.11 5.47
N PHE A 8 -8.11 -15.92 4.57
CA PHE A 8 -8.40 -15.68 3.15
C PHE A 8 -7.27 -16.21 2.26
N HIS A 9 -7.60 -16.34 0.99
CA HIS A 9 -6.72 -16.84 -0.05
C HIS A 9 -6.53 -15.77 -1.13
N ILE A 10 -5.35 -15.74 -1.74
CA ILE A 10 -5.00 -14.82 -2.83
C ILE A 10 -4.60 -15.62 -4.06
N GLU A 11 -5.47 -15.56 -5.06
CA GLU A 11 -5.15 -15.86 -6.44
C GLU A 11 -4.46 -14.65 -7.09
N GLN A 12 -3.54 -14.90 -8.01
CA GLN A 12 -2.63 -13.88 -8.55
C GLN A 12 -2.09 -14.25 -9.93
N ASP A 13 -2.84 -15.03 -10.70
CA ASP A 13 -2.50 -15.42 -12.07
C ASP A 13 -2.83 -14.32 -13.09
N LYS A 14 -3.74 -13.39 -12.75
CA LYS A 14 -4.16 -12.27 -13.61
C LYS A 14 -3.51 -10.93 -13.24
N CYS A 15 -2.67 -10.87 -12.21
CA CYS A 15 -1.99 -9.63 -11.77
C CYS A 15 -0.51 -9.63 -12.13
N ALA A 16 0.00 -8.48 -12.60
CA ALA A 16 1.44 -8.29 -12.80
C ALA A 16 2.24 -8.29 -11.49
N MET A 17 1.67 -7.72 -10.42
CA MET A 17 2.29 -7.68 -9.09
C MET A 17 1.75 -8.80 -8.19
N LYS A 18 2.63 -9.72 -7.83
CA LYS A 18 2.33 -10.84 -6.92
C LYS A 18 2.42 -10.42 -5.44
N VAL A 19 1.84 -11.22 -4.55
CA VAL A 19 1.99 -11.14 -3.10
C VAL A 19 3.47 -11.03 -2.76
N GLY A 20 3.83 -9.87 -2.22
CA GLY A 20 5.18 -9.52 -1.83
C GLY A 20 5.23 -9.06 -0.38
N THR A 21 6.44 -8.94 0.15
CA THR A 21 6.68 -8.49 1.53
C THR A 21 6.06 -7.13 1.80
N ASP A 22 6.02 -6.23 0.83
CA ASP A 22 5.54 -4.85 0.96
C ASP A 22 4.05 -4.77 1.26
N GLY A 23 3.24 -5.51 0.50
CA GLY A 23 1.80 -5.57 0.77
C GLY A 23 1.52 -6.12 2.16
N VAL A 24 2.26 -7.16 2.57
CA VAL A 24 2.14 -7.71 3.93
C VAL A 24 2.59 -6.71 5.00
N LEU A 25 3.71 -6.02 4.79
CA LEU A 25 4.22 -5.01 5.71
C LEU A 25 3.21 -3.87 5.87
N LEU A 26 2.73 -3.31 4.76
CA LEU A 26 1.78 -2.21 4.79
C LEU A 26 0.44 -2.63 5.41
N GLY A 27 -0.13 -3.74 4.95
CA GLY A 27 -1.41 -4.26 5.44
C GLY A 27 -1.38 -4.67 6.92
N SER A 28 -0.21 -5.05 7.45
CA SER A 28 -0.04 -5.34 8.89
C SER A 28 0.26 -4.11 9.76
N TRP A 29 0.79 -3.04 9.17
CA TRP A 29 1.31 -1.90 9.92
C TRP A 29 0.41 -0.66 9.89
N ALA A 30 -0.31 -0.40 8.79
CA ALA A 30 -1.10 0.82 8.62
C ALA A 30 -2.14 1.02 9.75
N LYS A 31 -2.41 2.27 10.11
CA LYS A 31 -3.29 2.64 11.23
C LYS A 31 -4.76 2.20 11.06
N GLY A 32 -5.27 2.22 9.83
CA GLY A 32 -6.65 1.85 9.51
C GLY A 32 -7.68 2.87 10.00
N GLY A 33 -8.96 2.49 10.00
CA GLY A 33 -10.09 3.36 10.33
C GLY A 33 -11.43 2.76 9.93
N LYS A 34 -12.51 3.54 10.01
CA LYS A 34 -13.85 3.08 9.60
C LYS A 34 -14.04 3.14 8.09
N ARG A 35 -13.38 4.09 7.42
CA ARG A 35 -13.40 4.20 5.97
C ARG A 35 -11.99 4.18 5.42
N ILE A 36 -11.71 3.19 4.58
CA ILE A 36 -10.36 2.90 4.07
C ILE A 36 -10.36 2.94 2.56
N LEU A 37 -9.35 3.58 1.96
CA LEU A 37 -9.09 3.53 0.53
C LEU A 37 -7.77 2.80 0.27
N ASP A 38 -7.81 1.75 -0.55
CA ASP A 38 -6.64 1.05 -1.07
C ASP A 38 -6.37 1.50 -2.52
N ILE A 39 -5.29 2.26 -2.72
CA ILE A 39 -4.92 2.81 -4.03
C ILE A 39 -3.95 1.87 -4.75
N GLY A 40 -4.37 1.36 -5.90
CA GLY A 40 -3.61 0.37 -6.66
C GLY A 40 -3.69 -0.99 -5.99
N THR A 41 -4.90 -1.48 -5.77
CA THR A 41 -5.16 -2.65 -4.93
C THR A 41 -4.52 -3.94 -5.47
N GLY A 42 -4.22 -4.00 -6.77
CA GLY A 42 -3.60 -5.16 -7.41
C GLY A 42 -4.43 -6.43 -7.22
N THR A 43 -3.93 -7.36 -6.40
CA THR A 43 -4.63 -8.62 -6.08
C THR A 43 -5.73 -8.47 -5.02
N GLY A 44 -5.93 -7.29 -4.45
CA GLY A 44 -6.81 -7.10 -3.28
C GLY A 44 -6.15 -7.42 -1.94
N LEU A 45 -4.85 -7.75 -1.93
CA LEU A 45 -4.14 -8.20 -0.73
C LEU A 45 -4.26 -7.22 0.44
N ILE A 46 -3.94 -5.94 0.20
CA ILE A 46 -3.93 -4.95 1.28
C ILE A 46 -5.37 -4.69 1.75
N ALA A 47 -6.32 -4.48 0.83
CA ALA A 47 -7.74 -4.37 1.16
C ALA A 47 -8.25 -5.53 2.05
N LEU A 48 -7.92 -6.78 1.72
CA LEU A 48 -8.28 -7.96 2.52
C LEU A 48 -7.61 -7.98 3.89
N MET A 49 -6.33 -7.60 3.97
CA MET A 49 -5.63 -7.48 5.25
C MET A 49 -6.23 -6.39 6.15
N MET A 50 -6.62 -5.26 5.56
CA MET A 50 -7.29 -4.18 6.28
C MET A 50 -8.67 -4.61 6.76
N ALA A 51 -9.46 -5.31 5.94
CA ALA A 51 -10.76 -5.86 6.35
C ALA A 51 -10.65 -6.86 7.51
N GLN A 52 -9.62 -7.72 7.48
CA GLN A 52 -9.37 -8.64 8.59
C GLN A 52 -9.05 -7.91 9.90
N ARG A 53 -8.24 -6.83 9.84
CA ARG A 53 -7.82 -6.07 11.04
C ARG A 53 -8.90 -5.11 11.56
N PHE A 54 -9.78 -4.64 10.68
CA PHE A 54 -10.79 -3.64 11.00
C PHE A 54 -12.18 -4.15 10.59
N PRO A 55 -12.84 -4.99 11.42
CA PRO A 55 -14.09 -5.67 11.05
C PRO A 55 -15.27 -4.74 10.70
N ASP A 56 -15.25 -3.51 11.21
CA ASP A 56 -16.28 -2.49 10.97
C ASP A 56 -15.91 -1.53 9.83
N ALA A 57 -14.81 -1.78 9.11
CA ALA A 57 -14.36 -0.92 8.03
C ALA A 57 -15.20 -1.09 6.77
N ASN A 58 -15.42 0.02 6.06
CA ASN A 58 -15.85 0.06 4.68
C ASN A 58 -14.66 0.44 3.80
N ILE A 59 -14.34 -0.40 2.84
CA ILE A 59 -13.09 -0.33 2.07
C ILE A 59 -13.43 -0.15 0.60
N ASP A 60 -13.00 0.96 0.03
CA ASP A 60 -12.93 1.12 -1.41
C ASP A 60 -11.52 0.72 -1.87
N ALA A 61 -11.45 -0.16 -2.88
CA ALA A 61 -10.20 -0.64 -3.45
C ALA A 61 -10.16 -0.27 -4.94
N ILE A 62 -9.30 0.66 -5.33
CA ILE A 62 -9.23 1.16 -6.70
C ILE A 62 -8.05 0.54 -7.44
N GLU A 63 -8.27 0.19 -8.70
CA GLU A 63 -7.25 -0.36 -9.59
C GLU A 63 -7.52 0.09 -11.04
N ILE A 64 -6.46 0.34 -11.80
CA ILE A 64 -6.53 0.81 -13.19
C ILE A 64 -6.38 -0.34 -14.19
N ASP A 65 -5.67 -1.41 -13.80
CA ASP A 65 -5.52 -2.61 -14.62
C ASP A 65 -6.78 -3.50 -14.50
N GLU A 66 -7.45 -3.71 -15.63
CA GLU A 66 -8.71 -4.47 -15.69
C GLU A 66 -8.55 -5.93 -15.21
N ASN A 67 -7.43 -6.58 -15.54
CA ASN A 67 -7.17 -7.96 -15.12
C ASN A 67 -6.97 -8.05 -13.60
N ALA A 68 -6.29 -7.07 -13.01
CA ALA A 68 -6.12 -6.97 -11.57
C ALA A 68 -7.45 -6.65 -10.86
N VAL A 69 -8.31 -5.80 -11.44
CA VAL A 69 -9.68 -5.60 -10.91
C VAL A 69 -10.44 -6.91 -10.85
N ILE A 70 -10.40 -7.72 -11.92
CA ILE A 70 -11.06 -9.03 -11.96
C ILE A 70 -10.50 -9.93 -10.86
N GLN A 71 -9.17 -10.02 -10.74
CA GLN A 71 -8.53 -10.85 -9.72
C GLN A 71 -8.89 -10.41 -8.29
N ALA A 72 -8.79 -9.11 -8.00
CA ALA A 72 -9.13 -8.56 -6.70
C ALA A 72 -10.59 -8.82 -6.35
N THR A 73 -11.49 -8.65 -7.34
CA THR A 73 -12.92 -8.94 -7.16
C THR A 73 -13.15 -10.40 -6.81
N GLU A 74 -12.52 -11.34 -7.53
CA GLU A 74 -12.58 -12.78 -7.24
C GLU A 74 -12.06 -13.08 -5.82
N ASN A 75 -10.88 -12.58 -5.46
CA ASN A 75 -10.29 -12.78 -4.13
C ASN A 75 -11.18 -12.23 -3.01
N VAL A 76 -11.78 -11.05 -3.22
CA VAL A 76 -12.71 -10.44 -2.27
C VAL A 76 -13.97 -11.28 -2.11
N LEU A 77 -14.58 -11.71 -3.22
CA LEU A 77 -15.81 -12.52 -3.21
C LEU A 77 -15.61 -13.89 -2.54
N TYR A 78 -14.44 -14.50 -2.69
CA TYR A 78 -14.11 -15.78 -2.05
C TYR A 78 -13.62 -15.63 -0.60
N SER A 79 -13.49 -14.40 -0.09
CA SER A 79 -13.10 -14.15 1.29
C SER A 79 -14.32 -13.98 2.21
N PRO A 80 -14.14 -14.14 3.54
CA PRO A 80 -15.17 -13.77 4.53
C PRO A 80 -15.52 -12.27 4.54
N PHE A 81 -14.73 -11.43 3.85
CA PHE A 81 -14.78 -9.97 3.94
C PHE A 81 -15.50 -9.30 2.77
N ALA A 82 -16.15 -10.07 1.90
CA ALA A 82 -16.80 -9.57 0.68
C ALA A 82 -17.76 -8.39 0.91
N LYS A 83 -18.42 -8.32 2.08
CA LYS A 83 -19.35 -7.23 2.42
C LYS A 83 -18.65 -5.91 2.81
N GLN A 84 -17.37 -5.96 3.16
CA GLN A 84 -16.61 -4.79 3.62
C GLN A 84 -15.90 -4.07 2.45
N ILE A 85 -15.63 -4.77 1.34
CA ILE A 85 -14.73 -4.29 0.29
C ILE A 85 -15.49 -4.11 -1.03
N VAL A 86 -15.33 -2.94 -1.65
CA VAL A 86 -15.80 -2.66 -3.01
C VAL A 86 -14.59 -2.39 -3.91
N VAL A 87 -14.41 -3.25 -4.91
CA VAL A 87 -13.35 -3.09 -5.93
C VAL A 87 -13.87 -2.23 -7.08
N LYS A 88 -13.10 -1.24 -7.51
CA LYS A 88 -13.49 -0.28 -8.56
C LYS A 88 -12.40 -0.16 -9.62
N HIS A 89 -12.82 -0.28 -10.89
CA HIS A 89 -11.95 -0.04 -12.04
C HIS A 89 -11.91 1.46 -12.35
N CYS A 90 -10.89 2.16 -11.86
CA CYS A 90 -10.71 3.58 -12.13
C CYS A 90 -9.29 4.06 -11.80
N SER A 91 -8.89 5.17 -12.42
CA SER A 91 -7.68 5.89 -12.02
C SER A 91 -7.90 6.65 -10.72
N LEU A 92 -6.82 6.89 -9.97
CA LEU A 92 -6.88 7.75 -8.77
C LEU A 92 -7.36 9.17 -9.11
N GLN A 93 -6.94 9.70 -10.26
CA GLN A 93 -7.29 11.04 -10.71
C GLN A 93 -8.80 11.18 -10.87
N THR A 94 -9.44 10.26 -11.61
CA THR A 94 -10.90 10.22 -11.76
C THR A 94 -11.59 9.95 -10.43
N TYR A 95 -11.07 9.01 -9.65
CA TYR A 95 -11.67 8.65 -8.36
C TYR A 95 -11.65 9.81 -7.35
N SER A 96 -10.61 10.65 -7.40
CA SER A 96 -10.42 11.78 -6.48
C SER A 96 -11.53 12.83 -6.54
N GLU A 97 -12.31 12.87 -7.62
CA GLU A 97 -13.46 13.77 -7.81
C GLU A 97 -14.67 13.41 -6.92
N THR A 98 -14.63 12.25 -6.26
CA THR A 98 -15.65 11.85 -5.30
C THR A 98 -15.76 12.82 -4.13
N LYS A 99 -16.95 12.90 -3.53
CA LYS A 99 -17.20 13.68 -2.30
C LYS A 99 -16.75 12.94 -1.03
N GLU A 100 -16.42 11.67 -1.16
CA GLU A 100 -16.07 10.81 -0.03
C GLU A 100 -14.74 11.21 0.61
N LYS A 101 -14.65 10.95 1.92
CA LYS A 101 -13.45 11.18 2.72
C LYS A 101 -13.07 9.92 3.50
N TYR A 102 -11.77 9.73 3.67
CA TYR A 102 -11.18 8.53 4.23
C TYR A 102 -10.43 8.78 5.53
N ASP A 103 -10.64 7.91 6.51
CA ASP A 103 -9.88 7.88 7.76
C ASP A 103 -8.48 7.31 7.52
N SER A 104 -8.37 6.36 6.58
CA SER A 104 -7.10 5.75 6.20
C SER A 104 -7.03 5.60 4.69
N ILE A 105 -5.90 5.99 4.13
CA ILE A 105 -5.53 5.66 2.75
C ILE A 105 -4.27 4.79 2.83
N VAL A 106 -4.23 3.71 2.06
CA VAL A 106 -3.07 2.82 1.95
C VAL A 106 -2.66 2.73 0.48
N CYS A 107 -1.35 2.73 0.22
CA CYS A 107 -0.85 2.57 -1.14
C CYS A 107 0.53 1.90 -1.14
N ASN A 108 0.70 0.92 -2.02
CA ASN A 108 1.98 0.37 -2.39
C ASN A 108 2.26 0.75 -3.86
N PRO A 109 2.67 2.00 -4.13
CA PRO A 109 2.71 2.51 -5.49
C PRO A 109 3.81 1.84 -6.30
N PRO A 110 3.64 1.70 -7.63
CA PRO A 110 4.66 1.12 -8.48
C PRO A 110 5.96 1.94 -8.44
N TYR A 111 7.09 1.27 -8.26
CA TYR A 111 8.40 1.92 -8.12
C TYR A 111 9.01 2.26 -9.48
N PHE A 112 8.41 3.18 -10.23
CA PHE A 112 9.04 3.71 -11.45
C PHE A 112 9.44 5.17 -11.23
N VAL A 113 10.58 5.32 -10.56
CA VAL A 113 11.33 6.58 -10.56
C VAL A 113 12.27 6.53 -11.75
N ASP A 114 11.84 6.99 -12.93
CA ASP A 114 12.64 7.44 -14.09
C ASP A 114 13.97 6.72 -14.45
N SER A 115 14.21 5.51 -13.97
CA SER A 115 15.44 4.74 -14.14
C SER A 115 15.10 3.47 -14.90
N LEU A 116 14.85 3.65 -16.19
CA LEU A 116 15.13 2.75 -17.31
C LEU A 116 14.35 3.30 -18.50
N LYS A 117 14.91 4.34 -19.14
CA LYS A 117 14.74 4.51 -20.59
C LYS A 117 15.36 3.28 -21.25
N SER A 118 14.63 2.17 -21.24
CA SER A 118 14.92 1.03 -22.12
C SER A 118 14.64 1.48 -23.54
N ASN A 119 15.63 1.32 -24.43
CA ASN A 119 15.62 1.72 -25.85
C ASN A 119 14.60 1.00 -26.75
N ASP A 120 13.44 0.59 -26.21
CA ASP A 120 12.36 -0.02 -26.99
C ASP A 120 11.31 1.04 -27.30
N ASN A 121 11.48 1.72 -28.43
CA ASN A 121 10.65 2.84 -28.89
C ASN A 121 9.14 2.54 -29.03
N ASN A 122 8.71 1.28 -28.93
CA ASN A 122 7.29 0.88 -28.95
C ASN A 122 6.69 0.58 -27.57
N ARG A 123 7.47 0.62 -26.48
CA ARG A 123 6.98 0.41 -25.08
C ARG A 123 6.82 1.71 -24.28
N THR A 124 7.36 2.81 -24.78
CA THR A 124 7.48 4.08 -24.06
C THR A 124 6.15 4.85 -23.95
N VAL A 125 5.22 4.65 -24.90
CA VAL A 125 3.96 5.39 -24.95
C VAL A 125 2.95 4.89 -23.91
N ALA A 126 2.80 3.57 -23.73
CA ALA A 126 1.87 3.01 -22.73
C ALA A 126 2.29 3.33 -21.29
N ARG A 127 3.60 3.32 -21.00
CA ARG A 127 4.12 3.59 -19.64
C ARG A 127 4.03 5.05 -19.20
N HIS A 128 3.96 6.00 -20.12
CA HIS A 128 3.81 7.42 -19.76
C HIS A 128 2.38 7.80 -19.35
N THR A 129 1.38 7.02 -19.75
CA THR A 129 -0.02 7.19 -19.36
C THR A 129 -0.43 6.37 -18.13
N ASP A 130 0.28 5.29 -17.81
CA ASP A 130 -0.09 4.34 -16.74
C ASP A 130 0.70 4.53 -15.42
N ALA A 131 1.71 5.40 -15.39
CA ALA A 131 2.46 5.65 -14.16
C ALA A 131 1.68 6.58 -13.24
N LEU A 132 1.38 6.15 -12.01
CA LEU A 132 0.81 6.99 -10.95
C LEU A 132 1.88 7.97 -10.42
N PRO A 133 1.92 9.24 -10.87
CA PRO A 133 3.00 10.13 -10.51
C PRO A 133 2.89 10.51 -9.04
N PHE A 134 4.00 10.62 -8.31
CA PHE A 134 3.95 10.97 -6.89
C PHE A 134 3.26 12.31 -6.61
N ASN A 135 3.30 13.28 -7.53
CA ASN A 135 2.57 14.53 -7.36
C ASN A 135 1.06 14.29 -7.32
N ASP A 136 0.54 13.50 -8.24
CA ASP A 136 -0.89 13.20 -8.30
C ASP A 136 -1.31 12.32 -7.12
N LEU A 137 -0.49 11.32 -6.77
CA LEU A 137 -0.73 10.47 -5.60
C LEU A 137 -0.89 11.30 -4.33
N ILE A 138 0.09 12.17 -4.05
CA ILE A 138 0.07 13.04 -2.88
C ILE A 138 -1.13 13.98 -2.92
N LYS A 139 -1.36 14.68 -4.04
CA LYS A 139 -2.45 15.65 -4.16
C LYS A 139 -3.82 14.99 -3.97
N CYS A 140 -4.06 13.87 -4.66
CA CYS A 140 -5.32 13.15 -4.58
C CYS A 140 -5.52 12.54 -3.18
N ALA A 141 -4.48 11.94 -2.59
CA ALA A 141 -4.55 11.41 -1.23
C ALA A 141 -4.89 12.53 -0.23
N TYR A 142 -4.22 13.69 -0.31
CA TYR A 142 -4.52 14.84 0.55
C TYR A 142 -5.97 15.30 0.39
N GLN A 143 -6.48 15.37 -0.85
CA GLN A 143 -7.87 15.73 -1.11
C GLN A 143 -8.85 14.73 -0.50
N LEU A 144 -8.59 13.44 -0.61
CA LEU A 144 -9.47 12.35 -0.19
C LEU A 144 -9.43 12.07 1.32
N LEU A 145 -8.41 12.52 2.02
CA LEU A 145 -8.25 12.26 3.46
C LEU A 145 -9.16 13.16 4.30
N THR A 146 -9.70 12.65 5.41
CA THR A 146 -10.31 13.47 6.46
C THR A 146 -9.25 14.37 7.12
N PRO A 147 -9.64 15.41 7.90
CA PRO A 147 -8.67 16.23 8.65
C PRO A 147 -7.74 15.40 9.55
N ASP A 148 -8.28 14.40 10.23
CA ASP A 148 -7.56 13.52 11.16
C ASP A 148 -7.16 12.17 10.53
N GLY A 149 -7.29 12.04 9.22
CA GLY A 149 -7.00 10.80 8.52
C GLY A 149 -5.50 10.59 8.29
N HIS A 150 -5.13 9.35 8.01
CA HIS A 150 -3.75 8.92 7.83
C HIS A 150 -3.52 8.31 6.46
N PHE A 151 -2.42 8.69 5.81
CA PHE A 151 -1.99 8.11 4.55
C PHE A 151 -0.73 7.28 4.75
N SER A 152 -0.86 5.96 4.59
CA SER A 152 0.22 4.98 4.80
C SER A 152 0.77 4.45 3.47
N LEU A 153 2.10 4.45 3.35
CA LEU A 153 2.83 4.01 2.16
C LEU A 153 3.93 3.03 2.51
N VAL A 154 4.24 2.12 1.59
CA VAL A 154 5.46 1.31 1.59
C VAL A 154 6.24 1.55 0.29
N LEU A 155 7.52 1.91 0.42
CA LEU A 155 8.34 2.37 -0.71
C LEU A 155 9.81 1.94 -0.53
N PRO A 156 10.60 1.82 -1.61
CA PRO A 156 12.03 1.91 -1.54
C PRO A 156 12.47 3.22 -0.90
N VAL A 157 13.55 3.18 -0.12
CA VAL A 157 14.10 4.38 0.53
C VAL A 157 14.43 5.48 -0.49
N GLU A 158 14.94 5.13 -1.66
CA GLU A 158 15.26 6.09 -2.72
C GLU A 158 14.00 6.76 -3.31
N SER A 159 12.92 6.00 -3.51
CA SER A 159 11.65 6.56 -3.95
C SER A 159 11.05 7.50 -2.92
N TYR A 160 11.19 7.18 -1.64
CA TYR A 160 10.72 8.03 -0.55
C TYR A 160 11.45 9.38 -0.49
N ARG A 161 12.76 9.43 -0.76
CA ARG A 161 13.51 10.70 -0.83
C ARG A 161 12.93 11.70 -1.83
N ILE A 162 12.23 11.21 -2.85
CA ILE A 162 11.57 12.03 -3.87
C ILE A 162 10.14 12.37 -3.45
N LEU A 163 9.44 11.43 -2.81
CA LEU A 163 8.04 11.60 -2.38
C LEU A 163 7.92 12.53 -1.17
N GLU A 164 8.83 12.45 -0.19
CA GLU A 164 8.79 13.25 1.04
C GLU A 164 8.67 14.76 0.82
N PRO A 165 9.57 15.42 0.05
CA PRO A 165 9.43 16.86 -0.17
C PRO A 165 8.12 17.22 -0.87
N LYS A 166 7.62 16.37 -1.77
CA LYS A 166 6.33 16.57 -2.45
C LYS A 166 5.16 16.48 -1.48
N ALA A 167 5.19 15.52 -0.56
CA ALA A 167 4.20 15.38 0.50
C ALA A 167 4.14 16.63 1.38
N ILE A 168 5.29 17.08 1.87
CA ILE A 168 5.41 18.25 2.75
C ILE A 168 4.93 19.51 2.02
N LEU A 169 5.33 19.73 0.78
CA LEU A 169 4.90 20.89 -0.02
C LEU A 169 3.39 20.89 -0.31
N ASN A 170 2.72 19.74 -0.26
CA ASN A 170 1.26 19.63 -0.38
C ASN A 170 0.53 19.67 0.97
N GLY A 171 1.24 19.97 2.07
CA GLY A 171 0.63 20.16 3.39
C GLY A 171 0.59 18.92 4.27
N PHE A 172 1.19 17.80 3.88
CA PHE A 172 1.33 16.65 4.78
C PHE A 172 2.42 16.90 5.83
N SER A 173 2.18 16.42 7.04
CA SER A 173 3.19 16.17 8.06
C SER A 173 3.55 14.69 8.07
N VAL A 174 4.82 14.36 8.29
CA VAL A 174 5.23 12.97 8.50
C VAL A 174 5.01 12.61 9.96
N ILE A 175 4.20 11.58 10.21
CA ILE A 175 3.83 11.14 11.57
C ILE A 175 4.72 9.98 12.00
N LYS A 176 4.89 8.97 11.14
CA LYS A 176 5.61 7.76 11.49
C LYS A 176 6.49 7.27 10.34
N LYS A 177 7.70 6.82 10.65
CA LYS A 177 8.62 6.15 9.74
C LYS A 177 9.16 4.86 10.34
N VAL A 178 9.22 3.81 9.54
CA VAL A 178 9.97 2.58 9.85
C VAL A 178 10.88 2.27 8.68
N LEU A 179 12.19 2.42 8.89
CA LEU A 179 13.21 1.96 7.93
C LEU A 179 13.37 0.45 8.07
N VAL A 180 13.03 -0.29 7.01
CA VAL A 180 13.01 -1.75 7.03
C VAL A 180 14.25 -2.32 6.34
N LYS A 181 15.02 -3.09 7.11
CA LYS A 181 16.19 -3.87 6.67
C LYS A 181 15.81 -5.33 6.44
N THR A 182 16.54 -6.02 5.56
CA THR A 182 16.40 -7.48 5.43
C THR A 182 16.93 -8.19 6.69
N THR A 183 18.15 -7.84 7.10
CA THR A 183 18.83 -8.32 8.32
C THR A 183 19.51 -7.13 9.00
N PRO A 184 19.92 -7.22 10.28
CA PRO A 184 20.55 -6.09 10.99
C PRO A 184 21.79 -5.52 10.29
N SER A 185 22.55 -6.36 9.59
CA SER A 185 23.79 -5.99 8.88
C SER A 185 23.57 -5.32 7.53
N LYS A 186 22.36 -5.37 6.96
CA LYS A 186 22.06 -4.76 5.65
C LYS A 186 21.57 -3.31 5.82
N GLN A 187 21.72 -2.52 4.76
CA GLN A 187 21.12 -1.19 4.70
C GLN A 187 19.59 -1.29 4.52
N PRO A 188 18.82 -0.31 5.02
CA PRO A 188 17.38 -0.26 4.78
C PRO A 188 17.09 -0.19 3.28
N LYS A 189 16.21 -1.07 2.81
CA LYS A 189 15.77 -1.06 1.41
C LYS A 189 14.38 -0.48 1.26
N ARG A 190 13.56 -0.59 2.30
CA ARG A 190 12.17 -0.14 2.31
C ARG A 190 11.93 0.82 3.46
N ILE A 191 10.90 1.62 3.31
CA ILE A 191 10.37 2.46 4.37
C ILE A 191 8.84 2.30 4.39
N LEU A 192 8.30 2.10 5.58
CA LEU A 192 6.90 2.34 5.88
C LEU A 192 6.79 3.79 6.36
N VAL A 193 5.89 4.56 5.77
CA VAL A 193 5.67 5.96 6.16
C VAL A 193 4.18 6.25 6.32
N GLU A 194 3.85 6.99 7.38
CA GLU A 194 2.52 7.48 7.67
C GLU A 194 2.54 9.00 7.63
N LEU A 195 1.62 9.57 6.85
CA LEU A 195 1.45 11.00 6.65
C LEU A 195 0.08 11.43 7.19
N GLY A 196 0.00 12.61 7.79
CA GLY A 196 -1.24 13.22 8.28
C GLY A 196 -1.33 14.69 7.83
N LYS A 197 -2.54 15.28 7.87
CA LYS A 197 -2.70 16.71 7.52
C LYS A 197 -2.24 17.64 8.61
N ALA A 198 -2.53 17.28 9.86
CA ALA A 198 -2.04 17.99 11.03
C ALA A 198 -0.68 17.40 11.45
N PRO A 199 0.22 18.22 12.01
CA PRO A 199 1.34 17.71 12.78
C PRO A 199 0.83 16.86 13.95
N ASP A 200 1.50 15.75 14.20
CA ASP A 200 1.28 14.87 15.35
C ASP A 200 2.65 14.45 15.89
N GLU A 201 2.68 13.66 16.95
CA GLU A 201 3.91 13.11 17.51
C GLU A 201 4.68 12.31 16.44
N TYR A 202 5.95 12.68 16.24
CA TYR A 202 6.80 12.08 15.22
C TYR A 202 7.56 10.86 15.75
N PHE A 203 7.38 9.71 15.09
CA PHE A 203 8.06 8.46 15.44
C PHE A 203 8.93 7.97 14.28
N SER A 204 10.17 7.58 14.57
CA SER A 204 11.07 6.98 13.58
C SER A 204 11.84 5.82 14.18
N THR A 205 11.80 4.66 13.53
CA THR A 205 12.46 3.43 13.98
C THR A 205 13.16 2.72 12.82
N ILE A 206 14.08 1.82 13.16
CA ILE A 206 14.72 0.91 12.21
C ILE A 206 14.35 -0.51 12.63
N GLU A 207 13.75 -1.25 11.72
CA GLU A 207 13.30 -2.62 11.95
C GLU A 207 13.87 -3.55 10.89
N TYR A 208 13.85 -4.85 11.17
CA TYR A 208 14.41 -5.86 10.28
C TYR A 208 13.44 -7.03 10.08
N LEU A 209 13.46 -7.64 8.90
CA LEU A 209 12.59 -8.78 8.56
C LEU A 209 13.10 -10.10 9.18
N GLN A 210 14.42 -10.24 9.26
CA GLN A 210 15.08 -11.43 9.77
C GLN A 210 16.14 -11.08 10.83
N ASP A 211 16.28 -11.94 11.84
CA ASP A 211 17.36 -11.85 12.83
C ASP A 211 18.74 -12.20 12.22
N SER A 212 19.80 -12.13 13.03
CA SER A 212 21.16 -12.47 12.59
C SER A 212 21.36 -13.95 12.23
N LYS A 213 20.40 -14.82 12.58
CA LYS A 213 20.39 -16.26 12.29
C LYS A 213 19.53 -16.61 11.07
N GLY A 214 18.89 -15.62 10.43
CA GLY A 214 18.02 -15.80 9.27
C GLY A 214 16.58 -16.18 9.60
N ASN A 215 16.19 -16.23 10.88
CA ASN A 215 14.78 -16.46 11.26
C ASN A 215 13.99 -15.16 11.13
N LYS A 216 12.66 -15.23 10.99
CA LYS A 216 11.79 -14.05 11.11
C LYS A 216 12.10 -13.31 12.42
N SER A 217 12.31 -12.00 12.35
CA SER A 217 12.54 -11.16 13.52
C SER A 217 11.32 -11.12 14.44
N GLU A 218 11.52 -10.68 15.69
CA GLU A 218 10.41 -10.53 16.63
C GLU A 218 9.41 -9.48 16.15
N TRP A 219 9.89 -8.33 15.68
CA TRP A 219 9.04 -7.29 15.11
C TRP A 219 8.20 -7.82 13.93
N TYR A 220 8.82 -8.54 12.99
CA TYR A 220 8.11 -9.03 11.83
C TYR A 220 7.09 -10.11 12.19
N LYS A 221 7.42 -11.00 13.14
CA LYS A 221 6.47 -11.97 13.69
C LYS A 221 5.28 -11.27 14.32
N GLU A 222 5.53 -10.26 15.15
CA GLU A 222 4.51 -9.56 15.92
C GLU A 222 3.50 -8.86 15.00
N ILE A 223 3.96 -8.07 14.03
CA ILE A 223 3.04 -7.36 13.12
C ILE A 223 2.28 -8.33 12.19
N THR A 224 2.86 -9.49 11.85
CA THR A 224 2.23 -10.45 10.92
C THR A 224 1.52 -11.63 11.59
N LYS A 225 1.47 -11.68 12.92
CA LYS A 225 1.00 -12.84 13.69
C LYS A 225 -0.44 -13.25 13.40
N GLU A 226 -1.28 -12.31 12.98
CA GLU A 226 -2.70 -12.54 12.69
C GLU A 226 -2.93 -13.11 11.29
N PHE A 227 -1.93 -13.06 10.42
CA PHE A 227 -2.08 -13.38 9.00
C PHE A 227 -1.47 -14.72 8.62
N TYR A 228 -0.24 -15.01 9.06
CA TYR A 228 0.43 -16.25 8.66
C TYR A 228 -0.08 -17.48 9.39
N LEU A 229 -0.26 -18.58 8.67
CA LEU A 229 -0.50 -19.92 9.24
C LEU A 229 0.60 -20.23 10.28
N LYS A 230 0.21 -20.88 11.40
CA LYS A 230 1.16 -21.32 12.42
C LYS A 230 2.04 -22.46 11.91
#